data_AF-A0A1Y4NPQ7-F1
#
_entry.id   AF-A0A1Y4NPQ7-F1
#
_cell.length_a   1.000
_cell.length_b   1.000
_cell.length_c   1.000
_cell.angle_alpha   90.00
_cell.angle_beta   90.00
_cell.angle_gamma   90.00
#
_symmetry.space_group_name_H-M   'P 1'
#
loop_
_entity.id
_entity.type
_entity.pdbx_description
1 polymer ?
#
loop_
_entity_poly.entity_id
_entity_poly.type
_entity_poly.pdbx_seq_one_letter_code
_entity_poly.pdbx_strand_id
1 'polypeptide(L)'
;MEKYGRIPEEFLPVMKAAQACIDDAGEERPEVVWLKERFDNIRKKYFLRTRMEADRFVFERMYGCPPQTDTDCLKIRYWRTGKYTPINREQCRMLGEALELSGEEMLFLFQGYYDRSATVYMEGEDSEEYREKCRRMEGLIRRYLAHIPEETLNRLKIAPSERDHYFRHLYFTDAFRYVCEPVRENTAALKKHITSTRYDSEIRRQMKLLGEIPRRTMIRHLIILGAPELTLDWMNRQLKAFGYLPLREEHTMTGGERLDRLLISILAEYEKTRAGKTNEENRIWLRRSCRILDDFYKKKKYRRMRFMHFKSLEI
;
A
#
# COMPACT_ATOMS: atom_id res chain seq x y z
N MET A 1 18.91 14.96 17.41
CA MET A 1 19.04 15.24 15.96
C MET A 1 20.24 14.46 15.36
N GLU A 2 20.56 13.24 15.84
CA GLU A 2 21.94 12.73 15.73
C GLU A 2 22.13 11.34 15.09
N LYS A 3 21.10 10.66 14.56
CA LYS A 3 21.34 9.40 13.81
C LYS A 3 21.65 9.61 12.33
N TYR A 4 21.33 10.80 11.81
CA TYR A 4 21.80 11.28 10.52
C TYR A 4 22.43 12.63 10.84
N GLY A 5 23.72 12.81 10.55
CA GLY A 5 24.28 14.15 10.39
C GLY A 5 23.41 14.95 9.40
N ARG A 6 23.72 16.24 9.22
CA ARG A 6 23.07 17.15 8.25
C ARG A 6 22.58 16.35 7.03
N ILE A 7 21.26 16.24 6.86
CA ILE A 7 20.65 15.45 5.78
C ILE A 7 21.30 15.92 4.48
N PRO A 8 21.92 15.01 3.68
CA PRO A 8 22.57 15.43 2.45
C PRO A 8 21.60 16.19 1.55
N GLU A 9 22.10 17.22 0.87
CA GLU A 9 21.25 18.12 0.07
C GLU A 9 20.43 17.38 -0.99
N GLU A 10 20.98 16.29 -1.53
CA GLU A 10 20.31 15.39 -2.48
C GLU A 10 19.02 14.73 -1.96
N PHE A 11 18.78 14.68 -0.64
CA PHE A 11 17.56 14.13 -0.04
C PHE A 11 16.59 15.20 0.47
N LEU A 12 16.96 16.49 0.42
CA LEU A 12 16.09 17.58 0.88
C LEU A 12 14.73 17.63 0.15
N PRO A 13 14.64 17.43 -1.18
CA PRO A 13 13.34 17.44 -1.86
C PRO A 13 12.38 16.37 -1.30
N VAL A 14 12.90 15.15 -1.11
CA VAL A 14 12.13 14.02 -0.54
C VAL A 14 11.69 14.31 0.90
N MET A 15 12.54 14.96 1.70
CA MET A 15 12.20 15.36 3.06
C MET A 15 11.16 16.47 3.14
N LYS A 16 11.20 17.44 2.21
CA LYS A 16 10.16 18.47 2.09
C LYS A 16 8.81 17.85 1.76
N ALA A 17 8.76 16.93 0.79
CA ALA A 17 7.54 16.19 0.46
C ALA A 17 7.02 15.38 1.67
N ALA A 18 7.93 14.78 2.44
CA ALA A 18 7.56 14.01 3.63
C ALA A 18 6.96 14.88 4.74
N GLN A 19 7.51 16.08 4.96
CA GLN A 19 6.99 17.05 5.92
C GLN A 19 5.64 17.62 5.47
N ALA A 20 5.47 17.95 4.18
CA ALA A 20 4.19 18.40 3.63
C ALA A 20 3.07 17.36 3.87
N CYS A 21 3.37 16.06 3.74
CA CYS A 21 2.38 15.02 4.05
C CYS A 21 1.95 14.98 5.53
N ILE A 22 2.78 15.49 6.45
CA ILE A 22 2.43 15.64 7.88
C ILE A 22 1.65 16.93 8.09
N ASP A 23 2.04 18.01 7.43
CA ASP A 23 1.42 19.32 7.60
C ASP A 23 -0.04 19.31 7.10
N ASP A 24 -0.31 18.55 6.03
CA ASP A 24 -1.66 18.34 5.50
C ASP A 24 -2.45 17.27 6.27
N ALA A 25 -1.89 16.72 7.36
CA ALA A 25 -2.59 15.72 8.16
C ALA A 25 -3.81 16.36 8.84
N GLY A 26 -5.00 15.81 8.55
CA GLY A 26 -6.26 16.31 9.10
C GLY A 26 -7.12 17.05 8.09
N GLU A 27 -6.62 17.31 6.88
CA GLU A 27 -7.47 17.70 5.77
C GLU A 27 -8.55 16.64 5.50
N GLU A 28 -9.71 17.10 5.04
CA GLU A 28 -10.78 16.19 4.70
C GLU A 28 -10.40 15.32 3.49
N ARG A 29 -10.56 14.01 3.66
CA ARG A 29 -10.25 13.01 2.63
C ARG A 29 -11.17 13.21 1.40
N PRO A 30 -10.64 13.34 0.17
CA PRO A 30 -11.47 13.45 -1.03
C PRO A 30 -12.44 12.28 -1.19
N GLU A 31 -12.03 11.07 -0.79
CA GLU A 31 -12.88 9.87 -0.84
C GLU A 31 -14.05 9.93 0.16
N VAL A 32 -13.89 10.67 1.26
CA VAL A 32 -14.96 10.91 2.24
C VAL A 32 -15.91 11.99 1.73
N VAL A 33 -15.40 13.04 1.08
CA VAL A 33 -16.25 14.05 0.40
C VAL A 33 -17.14 13.36 -0.62
N TRP A 34 -16.55 12.54 -1.49
CA TRP A 34 -17.29 11.75 -2.47
C TRP A 34 -18.35 10.86 -1.82
N LEU A 35 -18.02 10.18 -0.71
CA LEU A 35 -18.99 9.32 -0.01
C LEU A 35 -20.14 10.15 0.58
N LYS A 36 -19.87 11.32 1.15
CA LYS A 36 -20.91 12.23 1.66
C LYS A 36 -21.88 12.65 0.56
N GLU A 37 -21.39 12.91 -0.65
CA GLU A 37 -22.24 13.20 -1.81
C GLU A 37 -23.14 12.02 -2.16
N ARG A 38 -22.63 10.78 -2.12
CA ARG A 38 -23.46 9.58 -2.38
C ARG A 38 -24.60 9.45 -1.35
N PHE A 39 -24.31 9.71 -0.07
CA PHE A 39 -25.34 9.77 0.98
C PHE A 39 -26.33 10.91 0.75
N ASP A 40 -25.87 12.10 0.35
CA ASP A 40 -26.75 13.23 0.05
C ASP A 40 -27.62 12.97 -1.19
N ASN A 41 -27.16 12.17 -2.16
CA ASN A 41 -27.96 11.71 -3.29
C ASN A 41 -29.10 10.78 -2.84
N ILE A 42 -28.82 9.80 -1.97
CA ILE A 42 -29.85 8.95 -1.37
C ILE A 42 -30.86 9.79 -0.59
N ARG A 43 -30.37 10.73 0.23
CA ARG A 43 -31.23 11.65 0.99
C ARG A 43 -32.20 12.40 0.07
N LYS A 44 -31.72 12.93 -1.05
CA LYS A 44 -32.55 13.64 -2.04
C LYS A 44 -33.52 12.70 -2.76
N LYS A 45 -33.05 11.53 -3.23
CA LYS A 45 -33.84 10.54 -3.98
C LYS A 45 -35.04 10.02 -3.18
N TYR A 46 -34.86 9.83 -1.87
CA TYR A 46 -35.88 9.31 -0.97
C TYR A 46 -36.55 10.37 -0.10
N PHE A 47 -36.37 11.66 -0.42
CA PHE A 47 -37.01 12.79 0.27
C PHE A 47 -36.77 12.81 1.79
N LEU A 48 -35.60 12.35 2.23
CA LEU A 48 -35.20 12.30 3.63
C LEU A 48 -34.78 13.71 4.07
N ARG A 49 -35.32 14.17 5.20
CA ARG A 49 -35.13 15.54 5.70
C ARG A 49 -33.74 15.76 6.25
N THR A 50 -33.19 14.77 6.94
CA THR A 50 -31.91 14.90 7.66
C THR A 50 -30.86 13.88 7.20
N ARG A 51 -29.59 14.17 7.47
CA ARG A 51 -28.50 13.20 7.28
C ARG A 51 -28.63 12.00 8.21
N MET A 52 -29.26 12.18 9.39
CA MET A 52 -29.53 11.07 10.31
C MET A 52 -30.57 10.12 9.75
N GLU A 53 -31.62 10.63 9.09
CA GLU A 53 -32.58 9.78 8.38
C GLU A 53 -31.91 9.01 7.23
N ALA A 54 -30.97 9.63 6.50
CA ALA A 54 -30.17 8.93 5.50
C ALA A 54 -29.30 7.82 6.11
N ASP A 55 -28.66 8.08 7.27
CA ASP A 55 -27.89 7.05 8.00
C ASP A 55 -28.78 5.85 8.39
N ARG A 56 -30.01 6.11 8.89
CA ARG A 56 -30.99 5.07 9.26
C ARG A 56 -31.50 4.29 8.04
N PHE A 57 -31.81 4.98 6.96
CA PHE A 57 -32.24 4.37 5.71
C PHE A 57 -31.18 3.43 5.12
N VAL A 58 -29.91 3.86 5.11
CA VAL A 58 -28.80 3.01 4.65
C VAL A 58 -28.60 1.82 5.58
N PHE A 59 -28.71 2.01 6.91
CA PHE A 59 -28.67 0.89 7.86
C PHE A 59 -29.75 -0.15 7.55
N GLU A 60 -31.00 0.28 7.36
CA GLU A 60 -32.14 -0.59 7.05
C GLU A 60 -31.90 -1.41 5.79
N ARG A 61 -31.38 -0.78 4.73
CA ARG A 61 -31.06 -1.48 3.49
C ARG A 61 -29.92 -2.47 3.63
N MET A 62 -28.92 -2.17 4.46
CA MET A 62 -27.80 -3.07 4.70
C MET A 62 -28.23 -4.31 5.49
N TYR A 63 -29.03 -4.15 6.53
CA TYR A 63 -29.31 -5.23 7.49
C TYR A 63 -30.71 -5.85 7.36
N GLY A 64 -31.58 -5.28 6.53
CA GLY A 64 -32.94 -5.75 6.33
C GLY A 64 -33.89 -5.48 7.50
N CYS A 65 -33.47 -4.69 8.49
CA CYS A 65 -34.26 -4.34 9.66
C CYS A 65 -33.97 -2.90 10.13
N PRO A 66 -34.96 -2.24 10.78
CA PRO A 66 -34.76 -0.91 11.34
C PRO A 66 -33.75 -0.90 12.49
N PRO A 67 -32.97 0.18 12.65
CA PRO A 67 -32.11 0.34 13.81
C PRO A 67 -33.00 0.40 15.08
N GLN A 68 -32.64 -0.38 16.09
CA GLN A 68 -33.36 -0.41 17.36
C GLN A 68 -32.95 0.77 18.25
N THR A 69 -31.73 1.27 18.06
CA THR A 69 -31.12 2.35 18.82
C THR A 69 -30.38 3.32 17.89
N ASP A 70 -30.21 4.58 18.30
CA ASP A 70 -29.37 5.53 17.56
C ASP A 70 -27.90 5.09 17.48
N THR A 71 -27.47 4.25 18.42
CA THR A 71 -26.13 3.65 18.43
C THR A 71 -25.91 2.66 17.27
N ASP A 72 -26.97 2.02 16.77
CA ASP A 72 -26.87 1.08 15.64
C ASP A 72 -26.42 1.79 14.36
N CYS A 73 -26.85 3.04 14.18
CA CYS A 73 -26.48 3.87 13.04
C CYS A 73 -25.11 4.54 13.17
N LEU A 74 -24.44 4.45 14.34
CA LEU A 74 -23.15 5.12 14.54
C LEU A 74 -22.08 4.63 13.56
N LYS A 75 -22.08 3.34 13.21
CA LYS A 75 -21.13 2.79 12.22
C LYS A 75 -21.32 3.44 10.85
N ILE A 76 -22.56 3.54 10.38
CA ILE A 76 -22.91 4.19 9.10
C ILE A 76 -22.48 5.65 9.11
N ARG A 77 -22.83 6.37 10.18
CA ARG A 77 -22.42 7.77 10.37
C ARG A 77 -20.90 7.91 10.32
N TYR A 78 -20.18 7.04 11.02
CA TYR A 78 -18.72 7.08 11.07
C TYR A 78 -18.05 6.75 9.74
N TRP A 79 -18.65 5.86 8.93
CA TRP A 79 -18.19 5.63 7.57
C TRP A 79 -18.40 6.86 6.70
N ARG A 80 -19.61 7.42 6.71
CA ARG A 80 -19.96 8.66 5.98
C ARG A 80 -19.07 9.84 6.37
N THR A 81 -18.71 9.99 7.65
CA THR A 81 -17.85 11.09 8.11
C THR A 81 -16.37 10.75 8.07
N GLY A 82 -15.97 9.56 7.60
CA GLY A 82 -14.57 9.16 7.50
C GLY A 82 -13.86 8.89 8.83
N LYS A 83 -14.60 8.79 9.95
CA LYS A 83 -14.03 8.49 11.27
C LYS A 83 -13.52 7.06 11.33
N TYR A 84 -14.22 6.14 10.67
CA TYR A 84 -13.80 4.76 10.46
C TYR A 84 -14.10 4.36 9.02
N THR A 85 -13.51 3.26 8.58
CA THR A 85 -13.87 2.58 7.34
C THR A 85 -14.55 1.24 7.68
N PRO A 86 -15.29 0.63 6.74
CA PRO A 86 -15.80 -0.73 6.90
C PRO A 86 -14.71 -1.71 7.34
N ILE A 87 -15.03 -2.69 8.18
CA ILE A 87 -13.99 -3.59 8.72
C ILE A 87 -13.50 -4.60 7.68
N ASN A 88 -14.37 -4.97 6.74
CA ASN A 88 -14.12 -5.95 5.69
C ASN A 88 -14.81 -5.53 4.38
N ARG A 89 -14.43 -6.20 3.28
CA ARG A 89 -15.03 -5.95 1.96
C ARG A 89 -16.53 -6.18 1.95
N GLU A 90 -17.03 -7.15 2.70
CA GLU A 90 -18.45 -7.47 2.72
C GLU A 90 -19.29 -6.30 3.25
N GLN A 91 -18.91 -5.71 4.39
CA GLN A 91 -19.54 -4.48 4.88
C GLN A 91 -19.39 -3.33 3.89
N CYS A 92 -18.24 -3.23 3.22
CA CYS A 92 -18.03 -2.20 2.21
C CYS A 92 -18.95 -2.40 1.00
N ARG A 93 -19.18 -3.65 0.58
CA ARG A 93 -20.09 -4.03 -0.50
C ARG A 93 -21.52 -3.69 -0.13
N MET A 94 -21.98 -4.13 1.04
CA MET A 94 -23.32 -3.83 1.57
C MET A 94 -23.57 -2.32 1.65
N LEU A 95 -22.57 -1.54 2.07
CA LEU A 95 -22.66 -0.08 2.09
C LEU A 95 -22.88 0.48 0.68
N GLY A 96 -22.11 0.03 -0.30
CA GLY A 96 -22.26 0.47 -1.68
C GLY A 96 -23.61 0.07 -2.30
N GLU A 97 -24.10 -1.12 -2.01
CA GLU A 97 -25.43 -1.59 -2.45
C GLU A 97 -26.57 -0.80 -1.81
N ALA A 98 -26.46 -0.50 -0.52
CA ALA A 98 -27.42 0.34 0.19
C ALA A 98 -27.43 1.80 -0.31
N LEU A 99 -26.29 2.27 -0.83
CA LEU A 99 -26.14 3.56 -1.49
C LEU A 99 -26.50 3.54 -2.98
N GLU A 100 -26.92 2.39 -3.52
CA GLU A 100 -27.30 2.21 -4.92
C GLU A 100 -26.19 2.63 -5.90
N LEU A 101 -24.94 2.36 -5.54
CA LEU A 101 -23.80 2.70 -6.36
C LEU A 101 -23.81 1.90 -7.67
N SER A 102 -23.50 2.59 -8.76
CA SER A 102 -23.20 1.96 -10.06
C SER A 102 -21.94 1.09 -10.00
N GLY A 103 -21.70 0.28 -11.03
CA GLY A 103 -20.49 -0.55 -11.10
C GLY A 103 -19.18 0.24 -10.98
N GLU A 104 -19.10 1.41 -11.60
CA GLU A 104 -17.92 2.29 -11.51
C GLU A 104 -17.76 2.90 -10.11
N GLU A 105 -18.87 3.30 -9.48
CA GLU A 105 -18.86 3.83 -8.11
C GLU A 105 -18.53 2.74 -7.08
N MET A 106 -19.00 1.52 -7.27
CA MET A 106 -18.61 0.35 -6.46
C MET A 106 -17.11 0.08 -6.57
N LEU A 107 -16.56 0.17 -7.78
CA LEU A 107 -15.13 0.03 -8.00
C LEU A 107 -14.34 1.12 -7.27
N PHE A 108 -14.78 2.38 -7.35
CA PHE A 108 -14.18 3.49 -6.60
C PHE A 108 -14.31 3.31 -5.08
N LEU A 109 -15.45 2.79 -4.59
CA LEU A 109 -15.65 2.51 -3.18
C LEU A 109 -14.59 1.52 -2.65
N PHE A 110 -14.30 0.45 -3.40
CA PHE A 110 -13.27 -0.51 -3.02
C PHE A 110 -11.85 0.02 -3.18
N GLN A 111 -11.54 0.66 -4.31
CA GLN A 111 -10.16 1.04 -4.63
C GLN A 111 -9.73 2.37 -4.00
N GLY A 112 -10.63 3.35 -3.94
CA GLY A 112 -10.38 4.67 -3.38
C GLY A 112 -10.69 4.70 -1.89
N TYR A 113 -11.98 4.67 -1.55
CA TYR A 113 -12.43 4.87 -0.16
C TYR A 113 -11.92 3.79 0.81
N TYR A 114 -12.06 2.51 0.42
CA TYR A 114 -11.62 1.37 1.20
C TYR A 114 -10.13 1.03 1.00
N ASP A 115 -9.49 1.61 -0.03
CA ASP A 115 -8.05 1.49 -0.35
C ASP A 115 -7.59 0.03 -0.51
N ARG A 116 -8.34 -0.75 -1.30
CA ARG A 116 -8.08 -2.18 -1.59
C ARG A 116 -8.10 -2.49 -3.08
N SER A 117 -7.72 -3.72 -3.44
CA SER A 117 -7.88 -4.17 -4.82
C SER A 117 -9.37 -4.31 -5.17
N ALA A 118 -9.69 -4.10 -6.44
CA ALA A 118 -11.00 -4.37 -7.03
C ALA A 118 -11.48 -5.81 -6.75
N THR A 119 -10.55 -6.76 -6.81
CA THR A 119 -10.84 -8.20 -6.72
C THR A 119 -10.06 -8.82 -5.58
N VAL A 120 -10.64 -9.83 -4.93
CA VAL A 120 -9.95 -10.68 -3.96
C VAL A 120 -10.09 -12.13 -4.36
N TYR A 121 -8.99 -12.86 -4.26
CA TYR A 121 -8.88 -14.25 -4.65
C TYR A 121 -8.77 -15.13 -3.42
N MET A 122 -9.42 -16.29 -3.45
CA MET A 122 -9.40 -17.27 -2.36
C MET A 122 -8.62 -18.52 -2.78
N GLU A 123 -8.29 -19.38 -1.81
CA GLU A 123 -7.67 -20.66 -2.13
C GLU A 123 -8.60 -21.49 -3.04
N GLY A 124 -8.03 -22.10 -4.07
CA GLY A 124 -8.77 -22.86 -5.09
C GLY A 124 -9.28 -22.05 -6.28
N GLU A 125 -9.09 -20.73 -6.29
CA GLU A 125 -9.39 -19.88 -7.46
C GLU A 125 -8.51 -20.24 -8.67
N ASP A 126 -9.12 -20.31 -9.86
CA ASP A 126 -8.42 -20.62 -11.13
C ASP A 126 -9.02 -19.88 -12.35
N SER A 127 -9.70 -18.75 -12.14
CA SER A 127 -10.16 -17.91 -13.25
C SER A 127 -8.99 -17.40 -14.10
N GLU A 128 -9.24 -17.16 -15.40
CA GLU A 128 -8.21 -16.62 -16.30
C GLU A 128 -7.67 -15.27 -15.82
N GLU A 129 -8.52 -14.42 -15.23
CA GLU A 129 -8.09 -13.16 -14.63
C GLU A 129 -7.09 -13.39 -13.48
N TYR A 130 -7.37 -14.36 -12.61
CA TYR A 130 -6.47 -14.71 -11.51
C TYR A 130 -5.14 -15.27 -12.03
N ARG A 131 -5.17 -16.21 -12.97
CA ARG A 131 -3.98 -16.77 -13.60
C ARG A 131 -3.12 -15.70 -14.26
N GLU A 132 -3.73 -14.73 -14.94
CA GLU A 132 -3.01 -13.62 -15.55
C GLU A 132 -2.30 -12.75 -14.51
N LYS A 133 -2.97 -12.42 -13.41
CA LYS A 133 -2.33 -11.66 -12.32
C LYS A 133 -1.21 -12.44 -11.64
N CYS A 134 -1.35 -13.76 -11.48
CA CYS A 134 -0.28 -14.63 -10.99
C CYS A 134 0.93 -14.64 -11.94
N ARG A 135 0.73 -14.85 -13.25
CA ARG A 135 1.82 -14.75 -14.26
C ARG A 135 2.52 -13.40 -14.20
N ARG A 136 1.77 -12.33 -13.98
CA ARG A 136 2.32 -10.99 -13.85
C ARG A 136 3.19 -10.84 -12.60
N MET A 137 2.75 -11.34 -11.45
CA MET A 137 3.55 -11.35 -10.22
C MET A 137 4.82 -12.18 -10.39
N GLU A 138 4.72 -13.37 -11.01
CA GLU A 138 5.88 -14.20 -11.35
C GLU A 138 6.87 -13.47 -12.27
N GLY A 139 6.37 -12.74 -13.27
CA GLY A 139 7.20 -11.90 -14.14
C GLY A 139 7.96 -10.82 -13.38
N LEU A 140 7.33 -10.18 -12.38
CA LEU A 140 8.00 -9.22 -11.49
C LEU A 140 9.08 -9.88 -10.64
N ILE A 141 8.82 -11.08 -10.09
CA ILE A 141 9.79 -11.85 -9.31
C ILE A 141 11.00 -12.25 -10.16
N ARG A 142 10.77 -12.80 -11.35
CA ARG A 142 11.85 -13.18 -12.28
C ARG A 142 12.67 -11.98 -12.69
N ARG A 143 12.02 -10.85 -12.99
CA ARG A 143 12.70 -9.58 -13.28
C ARG A 143 13.58 -9.17 -12.11
N TYR A 144 13.07 -9.16 -10.89
CA TYR A 144 13.84 -8.83 -9.69
C TYR A 144 15.09 -9.70 -9.55
N LEU A 145 14.93 -11.03 -9.62
CA LEU A 145 16.02 -11.99 -9.48
C LEU A 145 17.09 -11.83 -10.56
N ALA A 146 16.68 -11.55 -11.80
CA ALA A 146 17.59 -11.32 -12.92
C ALA A 146 18.48 -10.07 -12.73
N HIS A 147 18.05 -9.10 -11.93
CA HIS A 147 18.82 -7.90 -11.67
C HIS A 147 19.73 -8.00 -10.43
N ILE A 148 19.78 -9.13 -9.73
CA ILE A 148 20.73 -9.32 -8.63
C ILE A 148 22.12 -9.55 -9.25
N PRO A 149 23.15 -8.78 -8.89
CA PRO A 149 24.48 -8.94 -9.47
C PRO A 149 25.03 -10.35 -9.26
N GLU A 150 25.63 -10.95 -10.29
CA GLU A 150 26.15 -12.32 -10.25
C GLU A 150 27.19 -12.50 -9.13
N GLU A 151 28.03 -11.49 -8.91
CA GLU A 151 28.99 -11.45 -7.79
C GLU A 151 28.33 -11.64 -6.43
N THR A 152 27.14 -11.05 -6.24
CA THR A 152 26.37 -11.21 -5.00
C THR A 152 25.84 -12.63 -4.87
N LEU A 153 25.34 -13.23 -5.94
CA LEU A 153 24.85 -14.61 -5.95
C LEU A 153 25.97 -15.62 -5.72
N ASN A 154 27.12 -15.43 -6.38
CA ASN A 154 28.33 -16.24 -6.21
C ASN A 154 28.84 -16.19 -4.77
N ARG A 155 28.89 -15.00 -4.16
CA ARG A 155 29.27 -14.83 -2.75
C ARG A 155 28.31 -15.54 -1.80
N LEU A 156 27.01 -15.58 -2.15
CA LEU A 156 25.99 -16.30 -1.39
C LEU A 156 25.93 -17.80 -1.72
N LYS A 157 26.74 -18.28 -2.68
CA LYS A 157 26.75 -19.66 -3.20
C LYS A 157 25.38 -20.11 -3.72
N ILE A 158 24.67 -19.23 -4.41
CA ILE A 158 23.35 -19.52 -5.01
C ILE A 158 23.54 -19.84 -6.49
N ALA A 159 23.26 -21.08 -6.90
CA ALA A 159 23.32 -21.46 -8.30
C ALA A 159 22.17 -20.81 -9.12
N PRO A 160 22.35 -20.56 -10.42
CA PRO A 160 21.29 -20.00 -11.27
C PRO A 160 19.97 -20.77 -11.22
N SER A 161 20.00 -22.10 -11.17
CA SER A 161 18.83 -22.97 -11.09
C SER A 161 18.07 -22.88 -9.75
N GLU A 162 18.70 -22.34 -8.70
CA GLU A 162 18.13 -22.31 -7.34
C GLU A 162 17.62 -20.92 -6.94
N ARG A 163 17.78 -19.89 -7.79
CA ARG A 163 17.46 -18.49 -7.44
C ARG A 163 16.03 -18.32 -6.93
N ASP A 164 15.07 -19.02 -7.53
CA ASP A 164 13.67 -18.98 -7.13
C ASP A 164 13.45 -19.54 -5.71
N HIS A 165 14.21 -20.57 -5.31
CA HIS A 165 14.16 -21.13 -3.95
C HIS A 165 14.69 -20.14 -2.90
N TYR A 166 15.62 -19.26 -3.29
CA TYR A 166 16.17 -18.24 -2.40
C TYR A 166 15.42 -16.91 -2.44
N PHE A 167 14.38 -16.77 -3.27
CA PHE A 167 13.60 -15.52 -3.41
C PHE A 167 13.20 -14.92 -2.06
N ARG A 168 12.63 -15.73 -1.15
CA ARG A 168 12.22 -15.26 0.18
C ARG A 168 13.36 -14.57 0.93
N HIS A 169 14.55 -15.17 0.91
CA HIS A 169 15.69 -14.67 1.67
C HIS A 169 16.27 -13.41 1.04
N LEU A 170 16.35 -13.38 -0.29
CA LEU A 170 16.82 -12.22 -1.06
C LEU A 170 15.88 -11.03 -0.87
N TYR A 171 14.57 -11.27 -1.04
CA TYR A 171 13.52 -10.27 -0.87
C TYR A 171 13.51 -9.70 0.55
N PHE A 172 13.58 -10.55 1.59
CA PHE A 172 13.62 -10.08 2.98
C PHE A 172 14.85 -9.22 3.25
N THR A 173 16.02 -9.67 2.79
CA THR A 173 17.29 -8.96 2.98
C THR A 173 17.24 -7.58 2.33
N ASP A 174 16.71 -7.50 1.11
CA ASP A 174 16.55 -6.21 0.44
C ASP A 174 15.51 -5.34 1.13
N ALA A 175 14.34 -5.87 1.50
CA ALA A 175 13.34 -5.12 2.24
C ALA A 175 13.90 -4.53 3.55
N PHE A 176 14.74 -5.29 4.26
CA PHE A 176 15.43 -4.82 5.46
C PHE A 176 16.38 -3.64 5.17
N ARG A 177 17.11 -3.68 4.05
CA ARG A 177 17.99 -2.58 3.61
C ARG A 177 17.24 -1.29 3.25
N TYR A 178 15.92 -1.34 3.04
CA TYR A 178 15.10 -0.14 2.82
C TYR A 178 14.66 0.54 4.13
N VAL A 179 14.82 -0.10 5.29
CA VAL A 179 14.41 0.46 6.60
C VAL A 179 15.54 0.56 7.61
N CYS A 180 16.64 -0.19 7.46
CA CYS A 180 17.77 -0.18 8.37
C CYS A 180 19.12 -0.09 7.63
N GLU A 181 20.10 0.60 8.21
CA GLU A 181 21.49 0.52 7.75
C GLU A 181 22.11 -0.84 8.14
N PRO A 182 23.04 -1.39 7.34
CA PRO A 182 23.75 -2.64 7.67
C PRO A 182 24.67 -2.58 8.91
N VAL A 183 24.58 -1.55 9.76
CA VAL A 183 25.48 -1.40 10.91
C VAL A 183 25.12 -2.43 11.97
N ARG A 184 25.84 -3.57 11.96
CA ARG A 184 26.13 -4.55 13.04
C ARG A 184 25.05 -4.96 14.05
N GLU A 185 23.79 -4.56 13.90
CA GLU A 185 22.73 -4.89 14.84
C GLU A 185 22.01 -6.18 14.43
N ASN A 186 22.38 -7.23 15.17
CA ASN A 186 21.66 -8.48 15.41
C ASN A 186 21.36 -9.38 14.19
N THR A 187 22.43 -9.85 13.52
CA THR A 187 22.39 -10.94 12.52
C THR A 187 21.62 -12.18 13.01
N ALA A 188 21.58 -12.44 14.32
CA ALA A 188 20.82 -13.53 14.92
C ALA A 188 19.30 -13.30 14.85
N ALA A 189 18.82 -12.09 15.14
CA ALA A 189 17.41 -11.75 15.01
C ALA A 189 16.97 -11.79 13.53
N LEU A 190 17.78 -11.24 12.63
CA LEU A 190 17.56 -11.36 11.17
C LEU A 190 17.41 -12.83 10.73
N LYS A 191 18.32 -13.72 11.17
CA LYS A 191 18.26 -15.16 10.87
C LYS A 191 17.02 -15.84 11.43
N LYS A 192 16.53 -15.43 12.61
CA LYS A 192 15.31 -15.97 13.21
C LYS A 192 14.05 -15.54 12.45
N HIS A 193 14.00 -14.29 11.99
CA HIS A 193 12.83 -13.77 11.28
C HIS A 193 12.74 -14.27 9.84
N ILE A 194 13.86 -14.39 9.12
CA ILE A 194 13.89 -14.85 7.73
C ILE A 194 13.51 -16.34 7.59
N THR A 195 13.68 -17.13 8.65
CA THR A 195 13.32 -18.56 8.71
C THR A 195 11.95 -18.80 9.36
N SER A 196 11.24 -17.76 9.77
CA SER A 196 9.94 -17.87 10.42
C SER A 196 8.87 -18.40 9.46
N THR A 197 8.18 -19.48 9.87
CA THR A 197 7.03 -20.05 9.16
C THR A 197 5.91 -19.03 8.94
N ARG A 198 5.73 -18.09 9.88
CA ARG A 198 4.73 -17.03 9.77
C ARG A 198 5.04 -16.08 8.61
N TYR A 199 6.30 -15.68 8.49
CA TYR A 199 6.74 -14.84 7.37
C TYR A 199 6.63 -15.60 6.05
N ASP A 200 7.01 -16.88 6.02
CA ASP A 200 6.88 -17.73 4.84
C ASP A 200 5.43 -17.82 4.35
N SER A 201 4.49 -18.05 5.26
CA SER A 201 3.07 -18.11 4.94
C SER A 201 2.54 -16.77 4.43
N GLU A 202 2.94 -15.66 5.06
CA GLU A 202 2.53 -14.32 4.65
C GLU A 202 3.04 -13.94 3.26
N ILE A 203 4.34 -14.15 2.98
CA ILE A 203 4.93 -13.82 1.68
C ILE A 203 4.33 -14.70 0.58
N ARG A 204 4.14 -16.01 0.82
CA ARG A 204 3.50 -16.90 -0.16
C ARG A 204 2.09 -16.44 -0.49
N ARG A 205 1.30 -16.08 0.53
CA ARG A 205 -0.06 -15.56 0.33
C ARG A 205 -0.06 -14.27 -0.50
N GLN A 206 0.87 -13.34 -0.20
CA GLN A 206 1.01 -12.09 -0.95
C GLN A 206 1.45 -12.31 -2.40
N MET A 207 2.41 -13.20 -2.64
CA MET A 207 2.90 -13.50 -4.00
C MET A 207 1.89 -14.30 -4.83
N LYS A 208 1.00 -15.07 -4.19
CA LYS A 208 -0.14 -15.71 -4.85
C LYS A 208 -1.37 -14.81 -4.95
N LEU A 209 -1.30 -13.56 -4.49
CA LEU A 209 -2.41 -12.61 -4.54
C LEU A 209 -3.67 -13.06 -3.76
N LEU A 210 -3.48 -13.90 -2.74
CA LEU A 210 -4.57 -14.51 -1.99
C LEU A 210 -5.06 -13.60 -0.85
N GLY A 211 -6.37 -13.54 -0.70
CA GLY A 211 -7.06 -12.73 0.29
C GLY A 211 -6.90 -11.24 0.06
N GLU A 212 -7.14 -10.46 1.12
CA GLU A 212 -6.98 -9.02 1.06
C GLU A 212 -5.51 -8.60 1.12
N ILE A 213 -5.06 -7.94 0.05
CA ILE A 213 -3.72 -7.35 -0.02
C ILE A 213 -3.87 -5.83 0.03
N PRO A 214 -3.42 -5.19 1.12
CA PRO A 214 -3.45 -3.73 1.21
C PRO A 214 -2.65 -3.08 0.08
N ARG A 215 -3.14 -1.97 -0.48
CA ARG A 215 -2.45 -1.24 -1.54
C ARG A 215 -1.01 -0.85 -1.16
N ARG A 216 -0.81 -0.39 0.07
CA ARG A 216 0.54 -0.11 0.63
C ARG A 216 1.48 -1.32 0.59
N THR A 217 0.96 -2.52 0.87
CA THR A 217 1.74 -3.76 0.77
C THR A 217 2.12 -4.03 -0.68
N MET A 218 1.18 -3.90 -1.62
CA MET A 218 1.46 -4.04 -3.05
C MET A 218 2.52 -3.04 -3.53
N ILE A 219 2.38 -1.76 -3.19
CA ILE A 219 3.35 -0.70 -3.51
C ILE A 219 4.76 -1.09 -3.05
N ARG A 220 4.92 -1.58 -1.81
CA ARG A 220 6.21 -2.04 -1.31
C ARG A 220 6.79 -3.16 -2.18
N HIS A 221 5.99 -4.17 -2.52
CA HIS A 221 6.44 -5.24 -3.41
C HIS A 221 6.88 -4.68 -4.76
N LEU A 222 6.08 -3.80 -5.37
CA LEU A 222 6.40 -3.18 -6.65
C LEU A 222 7.70 -2.37 -6.61
N ILE A 223 7.97 -1.65 -5.52
CA ILE A 223 9.22 -0.90 -5.35
C ILE A 223 10.42 -1.84 -5.26
N ILE A 224 10.34 -2.88 -4.45
CA ILE A 224 11.45 -3.84 -4.28
C ILE A 224 11.69 -4.61 -5.58
N LEU A 225 10.62 -5.03 -6.25
CA LEU A 225 10.70 -5.84 -7.45
C LEU A 225 11.02 -5.03 -8.72
N GLY A 226 10.73 -3.73 -8.74
CA GLY A 226 10.86 -2.86 -9.91
C GLY A 226 12.20 -2.11 -10.04
N ALA A 227 13.01 -2.04 -8.99
CA ALA A 227 14.30 -1.34 -9.05
C ALA A 227 15.31 -2.10 -9.93
N PRO A 228 16.05 -1.44 -10.84
CA PRO A 228 16.32 0.01 -10.92
C PRO A 228 15.49 0.78 -11.98
N GLU A 229 14.56 0.14 -12.67
CA GLU A 229 13.82 0.75 -13.79
C GLU A 229 12.51 1.43 -13.37
N LEU A 230 12.44 1.78 -12.08
CA LEU A 230 11.22 2.30 -11.47
C LEU A 230 10.87 3.67 -12.05
N THR A 231 9.66 3.79 -12.59
CA THR A 231 9.08 5.06 -13.07
C THR A 231 7.65 5.19 -12.55
N LEU A 232 7.10 6.41 -12.54
CA LEU A 232 5.70 6.63 -12.17
C LEU A 232 4.75 5.87 -13.10
N ASP A 233 5.00 5.89 -14.42
CA ASP A 233 4.20 5.15 -15.40
C ASP A 233 4.26 3.64 -15.17
N TRP A 234 5.46 3.09 -14.94
CA TRP A 234 5.59 1.67 -14.61
C TRP A 234 4.81 1.30 -13.35
N MET A 235 4.92 2.10 -12.28
CA MET A 235 4.20 1.89 -11.02
C MET A 235 2.69 1.88 -11.25
N ASN A 236 2.17 2.88 -11.97
CA ASN A 236 0.75 3.01 -12.27
C ASN A 236 0.22 1.86 -13.13
N ARG A 237 0.99 1.42 -14.13
CA ARG A 237 0.63 0.25 -14.94
C ARG A 237 0.57 -1.03 -14.12
N GLN A 238 1.49 -1.22 -13.16
CA GLN A 238 1.44 -2.38 -12.27
C GLN A 238 0.25 -2.30 -11.31
N LEU A 239 0.05 -1.16 -10.64
CA LEU A 239 -1.08 -0.97 -9.72
C LEU A 239 -2.43 -1.23 -10.40
N LYS A 240 -2.65 -0.65 -11.58
CA LYS A 240 -3.88 -0.86 -12.36
C LYS A 240 -4.10 -2.34 -12.66
N ALA A 241 -3.05 -3.05 -13.07
CA ALA A 241 -3.15 -4.47 -13.40
C ALA A 241 -3.44 -5.36 -12.19
N PHE A 242 -2.94 -5.00 -11.01
CA PHE A 242 -3.30 -5.68 -9.75
C PHE A 242 -4.63 -5.18 -9.16
N GLY A 243 -5.38 -4.34 -9.89
CA GLY A 243 -6.72 -3.90 -9.51
C GLY A 243 -6.74 -2.74 -8.50
N TYR A 244 -5.69 -1.93 -8.43
CA TYR A 244 -5.65 -0.71 -7.62
C TYR A 244 -5.75 0.54 -8.48
N LEU A 245 -6.10 1.68 -7.88
CA LEU A 245 -6.01 2.98 -8.54
C LEU A 245 -4.53 3.34 -8.83
N PRO A 246 -4.25 4.04 -9.95
CA PRO A 246 -2.99 4.75 -10.15
C PRO A 246 -2.70 5.72 -9.01
N LEU A 247 -1.41 6.03 -8.78
CA LEU A 247 -1.00 7.02 -7.80
C LEU A 247 -1.55 8.40 -8.20
N ARG A 248 -2.15 9.11 -7.24
CA ARG A 248 -2.66 10.48 -7.39
C ARG A 248 -2.31 11.30 -6.14
N GLU A 249 -1.92 12.56 -6.31
CA GLU A 249 -1.45 13.39 -5.18
C GLU A 249 -2.54 13.68 -4.14
N GLU A 250 -3.80 13.69 -4.58
CA GLU A 250 -4.98 13.93 -3.75
C GLU A 250 -5.44 12.68 -2.99
N HIS A 251 -5.08 11.47 -3.45
CA HIS A 251 -5.54 10.21 -2.85
C HIS A 251 -5.12 10.10 -1.38
N THR A 252 -6.05 9.62 -0.55
CA THR A 252 -5.76 9.32 0.85
C THR A 252 -5.97 7.84 1.18
N MET A 253 -5.03 7.28 1.93
CA MET A 253 -5.23 5.99 2.57
C MET A 253 -6.40 6.06 3.57
N THR A 254 -6.88 4.92 4.05
CA THR A 254 -7.99 4.84 5.03
C THR A 254 -7.84 5.69 6.31
N GLY A 255 -6.62 6.12 6.68
CA GLY A 255 -6.38 7.02 7.82
C GLY A 255 -6.20 8.49 7.46
N GLY A 256 -6.37 8.86 6.20
CA GLY A 256 -6.11 10.21 5.70
C GLY A 256 -4.67 10.45 5.25
N GLU A 257 -3.80 9.43 5.30
CA GLU A 257 -2.41 9.59 4.89
C GLU A 257 -2.27 9.76 3.37
N ARG A 258 -1.49 10.77 2.95
CA ARG A 258 -1.19 11.08 1.54
C ARG A 258 0.05 10.34 1.02
N LEU A 259 0.04 9.01 1.12
CA LEU A 259 1.18 8.18 0.69
C LEU A 259 1.49 8.33 -0.81
N ASP A 260 0.47 8.43 -1.66
CA ASP A 260 0.64 8.54 -3.11
C ASP A 260 1.45 9.78 -3.50
N ARG A 261 1.19 10.93 -2.86
CA ARG A 261 1.93 12.18 -3.08
C ARG A 261 3.42 12.03 -2.74
N LEU A 262 3.73 11.39 -1.61
CA LEU A 262 5.10 11.09 -1.22
C LEU A 262 5.79 10.21 -2.28
N LEU A 263 5.11 9.16 -2.74
CA LEU A 263 5.66 8.24 -3.73
C LEU A 263 5.89 8.91 -5.08
N ILE A 264 4.95 9.73 -5.56
CA ILE A 264 5.10 10.54 -6.77
C ILE A 264 6.35 11.42 -6.66
N SER A 265 6.53 12.10 -5.52
CA SER A 265 7.70 12.93 -5.26
C SER A 265 9.01 12.13 -5.26
N ILE A 266 9.05 10.96 -4.60
CA ILE A 266 10.23 10.08 -4.59
C ILE A 266 10.57 9.61 -6.01
N LEU A 267 9.57 9.21 -6.79
CA LEU A 267 9.77 8.72 -8.15
C LEU A 267 10.25 9.83 -9.10
N ALA A 268 9.72 11.05 -8.96
CA ALA A 268 10.21 12.20 -9.73
C ALA A 268 11.68 12.51 -9.43
N GLU A 269 12.09 12.50 -8.16
CA GLU A 269 13.49 12.70 -7.77
C GLU A 269 14.39 11.51 -8.17
N TYR A 270 13.86 10.29 -8.11
CA TYR A 270 14.54 9.10 -8.59
C TYR A 270 14.85 9.19 -10.10
N GLU A 271 13.88 9.59 -10.91
CA GLU A 271 14.05 9.75 -12.35
C GLU A 271 15.07 10.83 -12.70
N LYS A 272 15.07 11.97 -11.99
CA LYS A 272 16.07 13.03 -12.17
C LYS A 272 17.48 12.55 -11.84
N THR A 273 17.62 11.82 -10.74
CA THR A 273 18.93 11.34 -10.27
C THR A 273 19.46 10.15 -11.07
N ARG A 274 18.60 9.48 -11.86
CA ARG A 274 18.96 8.34 -12.71
C ARG A 274 19.89 8.72 -13.87
N ALA A 275 19.80 9.95 -14.37
CA ALA A 275 20.61 10.41 -15.49
C ALA A 275 22.11 10.37 -15.14
N GLY A 276 22.88 9.56 -15.87
CA GLY A 276 24.33 9.43 -15.66
C GLY A 276 24.77 8.50 -14.52
N LYS A 277 23.84 7.80 -13.86
CA LYS A 277 24.14 6.83 -12.80
C LYS A 277 23.92 5.38 -13.24
N THR A 278 24.74 4.48 -12.72
CA THR A 278 24.56 3.04 -12.87
C THR A 278 23.30 2.57 -12.12
N ASN A 279 22.79 1.41 -12.53
CA ASN A 279 21.65 0.76 -11.88
C ASN A 279 21.86 0.52 -10.37
N GLU A 280 23.08 0.24 -9.95
CA GLU A 280 23.41 0.03 -8.53
C GLU A 280 23.40 1.35 -7.74
N GLU A 281 23.97 2.42 -8.30
CA GLU A 281 23.94 3.74 -7.66
C GLU A 281 22.50 4.25 -7.47
N ASN A 282 21.64 4.02 -8.46
CA ASN A 282 20.22 4.36 -8.36
C ASN A 282 19.54 3.55 -7.25
N ARG A 283 19.79 2.25 -7.16
CA ARG A 283 19.27 1.40 -6.07
C ARG A 283 19.74 1.88 -4.70
N ILE A 284 21.01 2.24 -4.56
CA ILE A 284 21.59 2.76 -3.32
C ILE A 284 20.89 4.07 -2.93
N TRP A 285 20.69 4.99 -3.87
CA TRP A 285 19.97 6.24 -3.62
C TRP A 285 18.55 5.96 -3.14
N LEU A 286 17.78 5.12 -3.83
CA LEU A 286 16.40 4.82 -3.45
C LEU A 286 16.31 4.16 -2.07
N ARG A 287 17.20 3.20 -1.77
CA ARG A 287 17.30 2.58 -0.44
C ARG A 287 17.62 3.60 0.64
N ARG A 288 18.52 4.55 0.36
CA ARG A 288 18.88 5.62 1.30
C ARG A 288 17.72 6.58 1.53
N SER A 289 17.02 7.00 0.48
CA SER A 289 15.80 7.82 0.56
C SER A 289 14.74 7.16 1.45
N CYS A 290 14.43 5.88 1.21
CA CYS A 290 13.44 5.14 2.01
C CYS A 290 13.85 5.00 3.48
N ARG A 291 15.14 4.77 3.78
CA ARG A 291 15.63 4.67 5.18
C ARG A 291 15.47 5.98 5.93
N ILE A 292 15.87 7.09 5.30
CA ILE A 292 15.74 8.43 5.88
C ILE A 292 14.25 8.73 6.18
N LEU A 293 13.36 8.41 5.23
CA LEU A 293 11.92 8.56 5.40
C LEU A 293 11.35 7.67 6.50
N ASP A 294 11.75 6.40 6.57
CA ASP A 294 11.30 5.48 7.60
C ASP A 294 11.64 6.02 9.00
N ASP A 295 12.88 6.46 9.19
CA ASP A 295 13.34 7.03 10.45
C ASP A 295 12.68 8.37 10.78
N PHE A 296 12.42 9.21 9.77
CA PHE A 296 11.68 10.46 9.93
C PHE A 296 10.26 10.19 10.46
N TYR A 297 9.50 9.32 9.78
CA TYR A 297 8.13 8.99 10.18
C TYR A 297 8.08 8.19 11.48
N LYS A 298 9.09 7.35 11.77
CA LYS A 298 9.23 6.67 13.06
C LYS A 298 9.35 7.67 14.21
N LYS A 299 10.24 8.66 14.08
CA LYS A 299 10.44 9.73 15.10
C LYS A 299 9.18 10.58 15.30
N LYS A 300 8.48 10.90 14.20
CA LYS A 300 7.23 11.66 14.23
C LYS A 300 6.00 10.82 14.63
N LYS A 301 6.15 9.50 14.86
CA LYS A 301 5.08 8.54 15.20
C LYS A 301 4.03 8.33 14.10
N TYR A 302 4.33 8.64 12.85
CA TYR A 302 3.47 8.42 11.67
C TYR A 302 3.65 7.01 11.09
N ARG A 303 3.18 5.99 11.83
CA ARG A 303 3.40 4.57 11.47
C ARG A 303 2.85 4.16 10.11
N ARG A 304 1.77 4.78 9.64
CA ARG A 304 1.12 4.40 8.38
C ARG A 304 1.90 4.85 7.13
N MET A 305 2.68 5.92 7.25
CA MET A 305 3.59 6.44 6.22
C MET A 305 4.90 5.63 6.07
N ARG A 306 5.22 4.74 7.02
CA ARG A 306 6.36 3.82 6.95
C ARG A 306 6.07 2.66 5.99
N PHE A 307 5.96 2.95 4.69
CA PHE A 307 5.44 1.99 3.70
C PHE A 307 6.38 0.80 3.40
N MET A 308 7.69 0.98 3.58
CA MET A 308 8.66 -0.11 3.44
C MET A 308 8.75 -1.02 4.68
N HIS A 309 8.26 -0.54 5.82
CA HIS A 309 8.28 -1.30 7.07
C HIS A 309 7.10 -2.28 7.17
N PHE A 310 7.39 -3.51 7.61
CA PHE A 310 6.35 -4.50 7.96
C PHE A 310 6.74 -5.27 9.21
N LYS A 311 5.76 -5.95 9.80
CA LYS A 311 5.87 -6.54 11.14
C LYS A 311 7.03 -7.52 11.28
N SER A 312 7.35 -8.29 10.25
CA SER A 312 8.48 -9.23 10.31
C SER A 312 9.86 -8.55 10.30
N LEU A 313 9.92 -7.22 10.12
CA LEU A 313 11.12 -6.41 10.30
C LEU A 313 11.21 -5.77 11.70
N GLU A 314 10.23 -6.00 12.59
CA GLU A 314 10.36 -5.64 14.00
C GLU A 314 11.41 -6.55 14.65
N ILE A 315 12.65 -6.05 14.74
CA ILE A 315 13.79 -6.69 15.40
C ILE A 315 13.89 -6.23 16.85
#